data_AF-A0A090V9S8-F1
#
_entry.id   AF-A0A090V9S8-F1
#
_cell.length_a   1.000
_cell.length_b   1.000
_cell.length_c   1.000
_cell.angle_alpha   90.00
_cell.angle_beta   90.00
_cell.angle_gamma   90.00
#
_symmetry.space_group_name_H-M   'P 1'
#
loop_
_entity.id
_entity.type
_entity.pdbx_description
1 polymer ?
#
loop_
_entity_poly.entity_id
_entity_poly.type
_entity_poly.pdbx_seq_one_letter_code
_entity_poly.pdbx_strand_id
1 'polypeptide(L)'
;MNVSATGDARVAASHAVVVGQIHSADKHENEPLKIFYKKFPGHTKGSVFWHYEINTAGDDNSGRWDYSTAVWGNDFSVVGTEANTYPEEPKDGIALGEEFSYEIEVRDGIMNLKFTSKDHETRTFTKNLIESEYTTAADIPEQTQKLFVVIGQNGVEREAAYTGEGCFFKLGAYNQTNGKSPELNKNWCSGAETHGGDIEKQYADGNYAEVWFKTGSITVSDAAVSNEEYFTKND
;
A
#
# COMPACT_ATOMS: atom_id res chain seq x y z
N MET A 1 17.57 6.27 0.93
CA MET A 1 16.34 5.50 0.59
C MET A 1 16.70 4.03 0.52
N ASN A 2 15.94 3.17 1.19
CA ASN A 2 16.16 1.72 1.25
C ASN A 2 14.81 0.97 1.36
N VAL A 3 14.81 -0.30 0.95
CA VAL A 3 13.77 -1.29 1.29
C VAL A 3 14.47 -2.55 1.83
N SER A 4 13.74 -3.38 2.59
CA SER A 4 14.31 -4.56 3.24
C SER A 4 15.07 -5.46 2.26
N ALA A 5 16.30 -5.83 2.64
CA ALA A 5 17.15 -6.73 1.86
C ALA A 5 16.63 -8.17 1.84
N THR A 6 15.94 -8.63 2.89
CA THR A 6 15.37 -9.98 2.99
C THR A 6 13.84 -9.97 3.00
N GLY A 7 13.27 -11.13 2.68
CA GLY A 7 11.83 -11.39 2.59
C GLY A 7 11.57 -12.46 1.53
N ASP A 8 10.59 -13.33 1.77
CA ASP A 8 10.15 -14.34 0.80
C ASP A 8 9.58 -13.63 -0.43
N ALA A 9 10.24 -13.80 -1.58
CA ALA A 9 9.88 -13.12 -2.82
C ALA A 9 8.49 -13.53 -3.35
N ARG A 10 7.94 -14.67 -2.91
CA ARG A 10 6.58 -15.10 -3.25
C ARG A 10 5.52 -14.32 -2.50
N VAL A 11 5.90 -13.57 -1.46
CA VAL A 11 4.99 -12.74 -0.67
C VAL A 11 4.87 -11.35 -1.28
N ALA A 12 3.64 -10.93 -1.54
CA ALA A 12 3.35 -9.70 -2.28
C ALA A 12 3.94 -8.43 -1.62
N ALA A 13 3.89 -8.34 -0.28
CA ALA A 13 4.41 -7.23 0.51
C ALA A 13 5.94 -7.18 0.70
N SER A 14 6.65 -8.25 0.34
CA SER A 14 8.11 -8.29 0.53
C SER A 14 8.82 -7.21 -0.29
N HIS A 15 9.83 -6.60 0.33
CA HIS A 15 10.66 -5.54 -0.24
C HIS A 15 9.88 -4.27 -0.62
N ALA A 16 8.76 -4.02 0.05
CA ALA A 16 7.93 -2.84 -0.16
C ALA A 16 7.89 -1.91 1.07
N VAL A 17 7.72 -0.62 0.79
CA VAL A 17 7.46 0.44 1.76
C VAL A 17 6.30 1.29 1.27
N VAL A 18 5.37 1.60 2.16
CA VAL A 18 4.32 2.58 1.93
C VAL A 18 4.84 3.97 2.27
N VAL A 19 4.68 4.91 1.33
CA VAL A 19 5.23 6.27 1.42
C VAL A 19 4.15 7.33 1.72
N GLY A 20 2.89 7.06 1.39
CA GLY A 20 1.77 7.96 1.64
C GLY A 20 0.45 7.19 1.73
N GLN A 21 -0.48 7.67 2.56
CA GLN A 21 -1.77 6.99 2.79
C GLN A 21 -2.90 8.00 3.03
N ILE A 22 -4.13 7.54 2.78
CA ILE A 22 -5.33 8.00 3.47
C ILE A 22 -5.76 6.85 4.36
N HIS A 23 -5.98 7.11 5.66
CA HIS A 23 -6.39 6.12 6.64
C HIS A 23 -7.69 6.58 7.31
N SER A 24 -8.65 5.67 7.50
CA SER A 24 -9.87 5.95 8.24
C SER A 24 -9.58 5.94 9.75
N ALA A 25 -10.05 6.96 10.48
CA ALA A 25 -10.06 6.98 11.94
C ALA A 25 -11.33 6.34 12.52
N ASP A 26 -12.21 5.85 11.66
CA ASP A 26 -13.54 5.37 12.00
C ASP A 26 -13.76 3.90 11.60
N LYS A 27 -14.75 3.29 12.26
CA LYS A 27 -15.31 1.97 11.92
C LYS A 27 -14.25 0.88 11.75
N HIS A 28 -13.91 0.53 10.51
CA HIS A 28 -13.00 -0.58 10.18
C HIS A 28 -11.54 -0.17 10.15
N GLU A 29 -11.25 1.14 10.21
CA GLU A 29 -9.90 1.69 10.18
C GLU A 29 -9.11 1.29 8.91
N ASN A 30 -9.82 0.99 7.81
CA ASN A 30 -9.23 0.63 6.52
C ASN A 30 -8.65 1.86 5.80
N GLU A 31 -7.83 1.60 4.77
CA GLU A 31 -7.18 2.66 4.00
C GLU A 31 -7.76 2.84 2.58
N PRO A 32 -8.45 3.96 2.29
CA PRO A 32 -8.83 4.34 0.93
C PRO A 32 -7.64 4.44 -0.03
N LEU A 33 -6.44 4.67 0.51
CA LEU A 33 -5.23 4.80 -0.28
C LEU A 33 -4.00 4.34 0.50
N LYS A 34 -3.18 3.50 -0.12
CA LYS A 34 -1.78 3.27 0.27
C LYS A 34 -0.90 3.36 -0.97
N ILE A 35 0.11 4.25 -0.98
CA ILE A 35 1.08 4.38 -2.08
C ILE A 35 2.35 3.64 -1.70
N PHE A 36 2.78 2.70 -2.54
CA PHE A 36 3.92 1.83 -2.30
C PHE A 36 5.08 2.14 -3.23
N TYR A 37 6.28 1.89 -2.73
CA TYR A 37 7.46 1.58 -3.52
C TYR A 37 7.91 0.15 -3.20
N LYS A 38 8.14 -0.68 -4.21
CA LYS A 38 8.65 -2.06 -4.06
C LYS A 38 9.84 -2.30 -4.98
N LYS A 39 10.90 -2.91 -4.46
CA LYS A 39 12.07 -3.23 -5.28
C LYS A 39 12.69 -4.54 -4.84
N PHE A 40 12.75 -5.52 -5.74
CA PHE A 40 13.41 -6.79 -5.45
C PHE A 40 14.94 -6.63 -5.29
N PRO A 41 15.58 -7.50 -4.48
CA PRO A 41 17.04 -7.54 -4.37
C PRO A 41 17.72 -7.76 -5.73
N GLY A 42 18.88 -7.12 -5.93
CA GLY A 42 19.64 -7.20 -7.19
C GLY A 42 19.10 -6.36 -8.34
N HIS A 43 17.82 -5.96 -8.32
CA HIS A 43 17.31 -5.04 -9.34
C HIS A 43 17.96 -3.66 -9.23
N THR A 44 18.00 -2.89 -10.32
CA THR A 44 18.33 -1.46 -10.32
C THR A 44 17.08 -0.61 -10.15
N LYS A 45 15.95 -1.06 -10.69
CA LYS A 45 14.65 -0.38 -10.65
C LYS A 45 13.61 -1.11 -9.81
N GLY A 46 12.84 -0.33 -9.05
CA GLY A 46 11.64 -0.73 -8.33
C GLY A 46 10.37 -0.29 -9.04
N SER A 47 9.22 -0.65 -8.48
CA SER A 47 7.89 -0.25 -8.96
C SER A 47 7.24 0.70 -7.97
N VAL A 48 6.44 1.62 -8.50
CA VAL A 48 5.52 2.46 -7.73
C VAL A 48 4.11 2.03 -8.10
N PHE A 49 3.28 1.79 -7.09
CA PHE A 49 1.88 1.41 -7.25
C PHE A 49 1.07 1.93 -6.05
N TRP A 50 -0.24 1.89 -6.17
CA TRP A 50 -1.12 2.27 -5.06
C TRP A 50 -2.23 1.24 -4.86
N HIS A 51 -2.68 1.11 -3.63
CA HIS A 51 -3.81 0.26 -3.27
C HIS A 51 -5.04 1.09 -2.92
N TYR A 52 -6.19 0.52 -3.26
CA TYR A 52 -7.47 0.81 -2.62
C TYR A 52 -7.87 -0.39 -1.76
N GLU A 53 -8.10 -0.21 -0.47
CA GLU A 53 -8.71 -1.25 0.38
C GLU A 53 -10.22 -1.02 0.48
N ILE A 54 -11.00 -2.09 0.31
CA ILE A 54 -12.45 -1.96 0.41
C ILE A 54 -12.90 -1.61 1.84
N ASN A 55 -13.93 -0.78 1.95
CA ASN A 55 -14.65 -0.58 3.20
C ASN A 55 -15.70 -1.68 3.38
N THR A 56 -15.24 -2.84 3.87
CA THR A 56 -16.01 -4.10 3.92
C THR A 56 -17.43 -3.89 4.47
N ALA A 57 -18.40 -4.50 3.81
CA ALA A 57 -19.79 -4.48 4.25
C ALA A 57 -19.97 -5.33 5.53
N GLY A 58 -20.73 -4.81 6.50
CA GLY A 58 -20.96 -5.45 7.78
C GLY A 58 -19.95 -5.03 8.85
N ASP A 59 -20.05 -5.63 10.04
CA ASP A 59 -19.17 -5.30 11.18
C ASP A 59 -17.85 -6.09 11.15
N ASP A 60 -17.83 -7.24 10.48
CA ASP A 60 -16.63 -8.07 10.34
C ASP A 60 -15.76 -7.61 9.16
N ASN A 61 -14.54 -7.23 9.46
CA ASN A 61 -13.55 -6.74 8.50
C ASN A 61 -12.54 -7.83 8.08
N SER A 62 -12.76 -9.09 8.48
CA SER A 62 -11.88 -10.22 8.14
C SER A 62 -11.82 -10.50 6.63
N GLY A 63 -12.91 -10.22 5.91
CA GLY A 63 -13.04 -10.43 4.46
C GLY A 63 -12.45 -9.32 3.58
N ARG A 64 -11.86 -8.27 4.16
CA ARG A 64 -11.30 -7.15 3.41
C ARG A 64 -10.15 -7.56 2.51
N TRP A 65 -9.94 -6.77 1.46
CA TRP A 65 -8.86 -6.97 0.51
C TRP A 65 -8.46 -5.65 -0.14
N ASP A 66 -7.28 -5.65 -0.74
CA ASP A 66 -6.76 -4.54 -1.50
C ASP A 66 -6.87 -4.82 -3.01
N TYR A 67 -7.06 -3.76 -3.79
CA TYR A 67 -6.82 -3.76 -5.22
C TYR A 67 -5.61 -2.87 -5.52
N SER A 68 -4.62 -3.42 -6.24
CA SER A 68 -3.37 -2.74 -6.54
C SER A 68 -3.33 -2.25 -7.98
N THR A 69 -3.02 -0.96 -8.16
CA THR A 69 -2.86 -0.31 -9.46
C THR A 69 -1.42 0.14 -9.68
N ALA A 70 -0.77 -0.34 -10.74
CA ALA A 70 0.58 0.07 -11.12
C ALA A 70 0.62 1.54 -11.56
N VAL A 71 1.64 2.28 -11.13
CA VAL A 71 1.98 3.62 -11.64
C VAL A 71 3.13 3.50 -12.65
N TRP A 72 4.25 2.94 -12.20
CA TRP A 72 5.42 2.62 -13.00
C TRP A 72 5.98 1.27 -12.58
N GLY A 73 6.28 0.41 -13.55
CA GLY A 73 6.66 -0.97 -13.30
C GLY A 73 5.46 -1.87 -12.99
N ASN A 74 5.61 -2.70 -11.97
CA ASN A 74 4.63 -3.72 -11.59
C ASN A 74 3.69 -3.26 -10.47
N ASP A 75 2.54 -3.91 -10.36
CA ASP A 75 1.68 -3.83 -9.18
C ASP A 75 2.09 -4.85 -8.09
N PHE A 76 1.36 -4.86 -6.98
CA PHE A 76 1.60 -5.72 -5.81
C PHE A 76 1.59 -7.22 -6.12
N SER A 77 0.82 -7.64 -7.13
CA SER A 77 0.59 -9.05 -7.46
C SER A 77 1.77 -9.72 -8.14
N VAL A 78 2.75 -8.95 -8.64
CA VAL A 78 3.96 -9.50 -9.25
C VAL A 78 4.94 -9.93 -8.16
N VAL A 79 5.14 -11.24 -8.08
CA VAL A 79 5.95 -11.93 -7.07
C VAL A 79 6.96 -12.89 -7.71
N GLY A 80 7.93 -13.33 -6.92
CA GLY A 80 8.87 -14.39 -7.28
C GLY A 80 8.19 -15.74 -7.43
N THR A 81 8.81 -16.64 -8.20
CA THR A 81 8.36 -18.04 -8.32
C THR A 81 8.79 -18.89 -7.12
N GLU A 82 9.94 -18.56 -6.54
CA GLU A 82 10.52 -19.19 -5.35
C GLU A 82 10.92 -18.12 -4.34
N ALA A 83 11.18 -18.52 -3.09
CA ALA A 83 11.45 -17.57 -2.00
C ALA A 83 12.61 -16.59 -2.28
N ASN A 84 13.59 -16.99 -3.11
CA ASN A 84 14.75 -16.18 -3.47
C ASN A 84 14.93 -16.03 -4.99
N THR A 85 13.86 -16.22 -5.77
CA THR A 85 13.87 -16.02 -7.22
C THR A 85 12.95 -14.86 -7.57
N TYR A 86 13.51 -13.79 -8.11
CA TYR A 86 12.78 -12.55 -8.38
C TYR A 86 12.22 -12.52 -9.83
N PRO A 87 11.11 -11.82 -10.07
CA PRO A 87 10.59 -11.60 -11.42
C PRO A 87 11.55 -10.73 -12.24
N GLU A 88 11.29 -10.58 -13.55
CA GLU A 88 12.06 -9.64 -14.37
C GLU A 88 11.97 -8.20 -13.84
N GLU A 89 13.05 -7.45 -14.00
CA GLU A 89 13.11 -6.05 -13.58
C GLU A 89 12.15 -5.18 -14.42
N PRO A 90 11.32 -4.33 -13.77
CA PRO A 90 10.42 -3.43 -14.50
C PRO A 90 11.20 -2.40 -15.32
N LYS A 91 10.95 -2.38 -16.64
CA LYS A 91 11.67 -1.52 -17.59
C LYS A 91 11.46 -0.03 -17.32
N ASP A 92 10.24 0.34 -16.97
CA ASP A 92 9.78 1.70 -16.68
C ASP A 92 9.78 2.01 -15.17
N GLY A 93 10.42 1.18 -14.34
CA GLY A 93 10.49 1.37 -12.89
C GLY A 93 11.42 2.51 -12.42
N ILE A 94 11.35 2.82 -11.11
CA ILE A 94 12.05 3.91 -10.43
C ILE A 94 13.22 3.36 -9.61
N ALA A 95 14.42 3.91 -9.79
CA ALA A 95 15.61 3.49 -9.03
C ALA A 95 15.60 4.01 -7.57
N LEU A 96 16.35 3.35 -6.68
CA LEU A 96 16.58 3.90 -5.34
C LEU A 96 17.33 5.24 -5.44
N GLY A 97 16.84 6.26 -4.74
CA GLY A 97 17.40 7.61 -4.78
C GLY A 97 16.96 8.44 -6.00
N GLU A 98 16.19 7.87 -6.91
CA GLU A 98 15.52 8.63 -7.97
C GLU A 98 14.30 9.38 -7.40
N GLU A 99 14.18 10.68 -7.72
CA GLU A 99 13.08 11.51 -7.24
C GLU A 99 11.80 11.24 -8.04
N PHE A 100 10.70 10.96 -7.34
CA PHE A 100 9.35 11.04 -7.89
C PHE A 100 8.44 11.84 -6.95
N SER A 101 7.29 12.26 -7.44
CA SER A 101 6.29 13.02 -6.68
C SER A 101 4.91 12.42 -6.86
N TYR A 102 4.10 12.49 -5.81
CA TYR A 102 2.68 12.18 -5.84
C TYR A 102 1.87 13.33 -5.25
N GLU A 103 0.69 13.52 -5.80
CA GLU A 103 -0.34 14.44 -5.30
C GLU A 103 -1.62 13.63 -5.07
N ILE A 104 -2.25 13.87 -3.93
CA ILE A 104 -3.53 13.26 -3.54
C ILE A 104 -4.50 14.41 -3.31
N GLU A 105 -5.45 14.60 -4.21
CA GLU A 105 -6.54 15.56 -4.05
C GLU A 105 -7.85 14.81 -3.81
N VAL A 106 -8.49 15.03 -2.68
CA VAL A 106 -9.85 14.54 -2.43
C VAL A 106 -10.80 15.73 -2.42
N ARG A 107 -11.76 15.73 -3.36
CA ARG A 107 -12.76 16.78 -3.51
C ARG A 107 -14.11 16.15 -3.80
N ASP A 108 -15.14 16.57 -3.07
CA ASP A 108 -16.52 16.10 -3.22
C ASP A 108 -16.63 14.56 -3.22
N GLY A 109 -15.83 13.90 -2.37
CA GLY A 109 -15.79 12.43 -2.26
C GLY A 109 -15.01 11.71 -3.37
N ILE A 110 -14.39 12.43 -4.31
CA ILE A 110 -13.60 11.87 -5.39
C ILE A 110 -12.11 12.08 -5.10
N MET A 111 -11.35 10.98 -5.10
CA MET A 111 -9.90 10.99 -4.99
C MET A 111 -9.26 11.06 -6.38
N ASN A 112 -8.45 12.08 -6.62
CA ASN A 112 -7.60 12.22 -7.78
C ASN A 112 -6.14 12.07 -7.36
N LEU A 113 -5.44 11.17 -8.06
CA LEU A 113 -4.03 10.91 -7.85
C LEU A 113 -3.24 11.39 -9.06
N LYS A 114 -2.10 12.00 -8.84
CA LYS A 114 -1.16 12.38 -9.89
C LYS A 114 0.25 12.02 -9.48
N PHE A 115 0.93 11.29 -10.33
CA PHE A 115 2.32 10.85 -10.15
C PHE A 115 3.20 11.44 -11.24
N THR A 116 4.34 12.02 -10.84
CA THR A 116 5.32 12.61 -11.77
C THR A 116 6.75 12.21 -11.40
N SER A 117 7.59 11.98 -12.41
CA SER A 117 9.05 11.85 -12.28
C SER A 117 9.69 12.39 -13.58
N LYS A 118 10.90 12.95 -13.49
CA LYS A 118 11.53 13.77 -14.56
C LYS A 118 11.59 13.08 -15.91
N ASP A 119 11.85 11.77 -15.92
CA ASP A 119 12.08 10.97 -17.12
C ASP A 119 11.03 9.87 -17.30
N HIS A 120 9.90 10.00 -16.61
CA HIS A 120 8.79 9.04 -16.62
C HIS A 120 7.49 9.69 -17.09
N GLU A 121 6.63 8.90 -17.73
CA GLU A 121 5.30 9.35 -18.11
C GLU A 121 4.51 9.77 -16.86
N THR A 122 3.89 10.95 -16.89
CA THR A 122 2.97 11.37 -15.83
C THR A 122 1.74 10.46 -15.82
N ARG A 123 1.40 9.93 -14.64
CA ARG A 123 0.24 9.05 -14.46
C ARG A 123 -0.80 9.75 -13.60
N THR A 124 -2.08 9.61 -13.97
CA THR A 124 -3.20 10.15 -13.21
C THR A 124 -4.28 9.10 -13.04
N PHE A 125 -4.93 9.10 -11.88
CA PHE A 125 -6.00 8.16 -11.54
C PHE A 125 -7.14 8.90 -10.83
N THR A 126 -8.35 8.38 -10.97
CA THR A 126 -9.54 8.89 -10.29
C THR A 126 -10.26 7.70 -9.64
N LYS A 127 -10.65 7.86 -8.38
CA LYS A 127 -11.42 6.88 -7.62
C LYS A 127 -12.55 7.58 -6.87
N ASN A 128 -13.77 7.08 -7.02
CA ASN A 128 -14.89 7.52 -6.21
C ASN A 128 -14.80 6.88 -4.81
N LEU A 129 -14.76 7.69 -3.75
CA LEU A 129 -14.71 7.21 -2.35
C LEU A 129 -16.08 7.21 -1.67
N ILE A 130 -17.12 7.66 -2.36
CA ILE A 130 -18.49 7.77 -1.83
C ILE A 130 -19.51 6.91 -2.57
N GLU A 131 -19.06 6.17 -3.59
CA GLU A 131 -19.85 5.18 -4.33
C GLU A 131 -18.95 4.01 -4.69
N SER A 132 -19.32 2.82 -4.25
CA SER A 132 -18.51 1.61 -4.43
C SER A 132 -18.69 0.98 -5.81
N GLU A 133 -17.59 0.48 -6.36
CA GLU A 133 -17.56 -0.37 -7.55
C GLU A 133 -17.58 -1.87 -7.21
N TYR A 134 -17.57 -2.23 -5.92
CA TYR A 134 -17.28 -3.59 -5.43
C TYR A 134 -18.39 -4.13 -4.52
N THR A 135 -19.65 -3.85 -4.87
CA THR A 135 -20.82 -4.19 -4.05
C THR A 135 -21.27 -5.64 -4.21
N THR A 136 -20.77 -6.34 -5.24
CA THR A 136 -21.05 -7.77 -5.46
C THR A 136 -19.77 -8.59 -5.63
N ALA A 137 -19.85 -9.90 -5.39
CA ALA A 137 -18.71 -10.80 -5.58
C ALA A 137 -18.21 -10.86 -7.04
N ALA A 138 -19.08 -10.57 -8.00
CA ALA A 138 -18.71 -10.53 -9.42
C ALA A 138 -17.84 -9.32 -9.77
N ASP A 139 -17.90 -8.26 -8.94
CA ASP A 139 -17.13 -7.03 -9.14
C ASP A 139 -15.70 -7.12 -8.57
N ILE A 140 -15.39 -8.18 -7.82
CA ILE A 140 -14.04 -8.39 -7.26
C ILE A 140 -13.04 -8.58 -8.42
N PRO A 141 -12.02 -7.71 -8.57
CA PRO A 141 -11.08 -7.80 -9.69
C PRO A 141 -10.32 -9.13 -9.72
N GLU A 142 -9.96 -9.62 -10.92
CA GLU A 142 -9.23 -10.89 -11.09
C GLU A 142 -7.92 -10.92 -10.28
N GLN A 143 -7.20 -9.80 -10.23
CA GLN A 143 -5.98 -9.64 -9.42
C GLN A 143 -6.27 -9.95 -7.93
N THR A 144 -7.32 -9.32 -7.39
CA THR A 144 -7.76 -9.52 -6.01
C THR A 144 -8.24 -10.94 -5.77
N GLN A 145 -8.96 -11.55 -6.72
CA GLN A 145 -9.36 -12.96 -6.61
C GLN A 145 -8.15 -13.88 -6.46
N LYS A 146 -7.09 -13.67 -7.26
CA LYS A 146 -5.87 -14.49 -7.21
C LYS A 146 -5.08 -14.30 -5.91
N LEU A 147 -5.04 -13.07 -5.39
CA LEU A 147 -4.27 -12.76 -4.18
C LEU A 147 -5.04 -13.09 -2.90
N PHE A 148 -6.26 -12.60 -2.78
CA PHE A 148 -6.96 -12.48 -1.50
C PHE A 148 -8.07 -13.52 -1.31
N VAL A 149 -8.84 -13.84 -2.36
CA VAL A 149 -9.94 -14.81 -2.23
C VAL A 149 -9.41 -16.21 -1.88
N VAL A 150 -8.24 -16.60 -2.41
CA VAL A 150 -7.60 -17.88 -2.11
C VAL A 150 -7.14 -18.03 -0.65
N ILE A 151 -7.04 -16.92 0.09
CA ILE A 151 -6.74 -16.90 1.54
C ILE A 151 -7.97 -16.52 2.38
N GLY A 152 -9.17 -16.62 1.81
CA GLY A 152 -10.44 -16.38 2.52
C GLY A 152 -10.88 -14.92 2.59
N GLN A 153 -10.21 -14.01 1.89
CA GLN A 153 -10.56 -12.59 1.84
C GLN A 153 -11.38 -12.29 0.58
N ASN A 154 -12.70 -12.43 0.72
CA ASN A 154 -13.69 -12.37 -0.36
C ASN A 154 -14.91 -11.51 -0.03
N GLY A 155 -14.75 -10.55 0.90
CA GLY A 155 -15.80 -9.60 1.26
C GLY A 155 -16.20 -8.70 0.09
N VAL A 156 -17.39 -8.12 0.19
CA VAL A 156 -17.83 -7.02 -0.70
C VAL A 156 -17.78 -5.71 0.07
N GLU A 157 -17.70 -4.62 -0.67
CA GLU A 157 -17.68 -3.27 -0.10
C GLU A 157 -19.12 -2.76 0.13
N ARG A 158 -19.31 -1.91 1.14
CA ARG A 158 -20.59 -1.20 1.32
C ARG A 158 -20.86 -0.24 0.16
N GLU A 159 -22.12 -0.10 -0.25
CA GLU A 159 -22.51 0.74 -1.41
C GLU A 159 -21.96 2.17 -1.34
N ALA A 160 -21.96 2.77 -0.15
CA ALA A 160 -21.49 4.14 0.07
C ALA A 160 -19.97 4.26 0.26
N ALA A 161 -19.19 3.19 0.08
CA ALA A 161 -17.75 3.13 0.29
C ALA A 161 -17.30 3.81 1.60
N TYR A 162 -16.51 4.89 1.55
CA TYR A 162 -16.02 5.64 2.72
C TYR A 162 -16.87 6.86 3.09
N THR A 163 -18.09 6.98 2.55
CA THR A 163 -19.00 8.10 2.89
C THR A 163 -19.18 8.26 4.39
N GLY A 164 -18.91 9.47 4.87
CA GLY A 164 -19.13 9.86 6.26
C GLY A 164 -18.10 9.34 7.26
N GLU A 165 -16.98 8.76 6.81
CA GLU A 165 -15.86 8.42 7.69
C GLU A 165 -14.80 9.53 7.75
N GLY A 166 -14.37 9.87 8.96
CA GLY A 166 -13.24 10.74 9.25
C GLY A 166 -11.95 10.07 8.80
N CYS A 167 -11.38 10.57 7.71
CA CYS A 167 -10.10 10.08 7.18
C CYS A 167 -9.00 11.12 7.37
N PHE A 168 -7.75 10.67 7.48
CA PHE A 168 -6.58 11.53 7.61
C PHE A 168 -5.42 11.03 6.74
N PHE A 169 -4.54 11.95 6.37
CA PHE A 169 -3.33 11.63 5.60
C PHE A 169 -2.22 11.08 6.51
N LYS A 170 -1.46 10.11 6.01
CA LYS A 170 -0.18 9.68 6.60
C LYS A 170 0.93 9.82 5.57
N LEU A 171 2.11 10.21 6.03
CA LEU A 171 3.30 10.46 5.21
C LEU A 171 4.53 9.92 5.93
N GLY A 172 5.35 9.08 5.29
CA GLY A 172 6.53 8.53 5.94
C GLY A 172 7.09 7.27 5.30
N ALA A 173 7.63 6.38 6.14
CA ALA A 173 8.18 5.10 5.73
C ALA A 173 7.49 3.97 6.52
N TYR A 174 6.35 3.51 6.04
CA TYR A 174 5.68 2.34 6.61
C TYR A 174 6.24 1.09 5.91
N ASN A 175 7.15 0.39 6.60
CA ASN A 175 7.76 -0.84 6.10
C ASN A 175 6.73 -1.98 6.04
N GLN A 176 6.55 -2.57 4.87
CA GLN A 176 5.62 -3.68 4.66
C GLN A 176 6.29 -5.05 4.85
N THR A 177 7.63 -5.07 4.92
CA THR A 177 8.41 -6.29 5.06
C THR A 177 8.61 -6.62 6.54
N ASN A 178 8.19 -7.81 6.96
CA ASN A 178 8.18 -8.23 8.36
C ASN A 178 8.56 -9.71 8.53
N GLY A 179 8.89 -10.10 9.77
CA GLY A 179 9.32 -11.46 10.12
C GLY A 179 8.20 -12.49 10.35
N LYS A 180 6.93 -12.15 10.09
CA LYS A 180 5.83 -13.12 10.24
C LYS A 180 5.94 -14.20 9.17
N SER A 181 5.58 -15.43 9.52
CA SER A 181 5.69 -16.58 8.60
C SER A 181 4.81 -16.42 7.35
N PRO A 182 5.34 -16.63 6.13
CA PRO A 182 4.57 -16.67 4.88
C PRO A 182 3.44 -17.71 4.87
N GLU A 183 3.52 -18.75 5.70
CA GLU A 183 2.47 -19.75 5.85
C GLU A 183 1.18 -19.19 6.46
N LEU A 184 1.29 -18.10 7.24
CA LEU A 184 0.14 -17.44 7.87
C LEU A 184 -0.62 -16.57 6.87
N ASN A 185 0.10 -15.89 5.97
CA ASN A 185 -0.49 -15.03 4.95
C ASN A 185 0.52 -14.76 3.83
N LYS A 186 0.21 -15.23 2.62
CA LYS A 186 1.09 -15.09 1.46
C LYS A 186 1.12 -13.69 0.84
N ASN A 187 0.29 -12.76 1.30
CA ASN A 187 0.31 -11.39 0.79
C ASN A 187 1.06 -10.44 1.73
N TRP A 188 0.98 -10.67 3.04
CA TRP A 188 1.43 -9.69 4.04
C TRP A 188 2.48 -10.18 5.03
N CYS A 189 2.78 -11.49 5.11
CA CYS A 189 3.74 -12.03 6.07
C CYS A 189 5.03 -12.44 5.35
N SER A 190 6.04 -11.57 5.32
CA SER A 190 7.20 -11.70 4.44
C SER A 190 8.24 -12.72 4.87
N GLY A 191 8.25 -13.19 6.13
CA GLY A 191 9.30 -14.09 6.63
C GLY A 191 10.71 -13.50 6.54
N ALA A 192 10.85 -12.18 6.62
CA ALA A 192 12.14 -11.51 6.57
C ALA A 192 12.96 -11.74 7.86
N GLU A 193 14.27 -11.59 7.75
CA GLU A 193 15.16 -11.57 8.91
C GLU A 193 14.91 -10.30 9.73
N THR A 194 14.71 -10.47 11.03
CA THR A 194 14.41 -9.38 11.98
C THR A 194 15.38 -9.34 13.15
N HIS A 195 16.31 -10.29 13.23
CA HIS A 195 17.25 -10.47 14.33
C HIS A 195 16.57 -10.49 15.70
N GLY A 196 15.36 -11.05 15.78
CA GLY A 196 14.56 -11.04 17.00
C GLY A 196 14.16 -9.64 17.48
N GLY A 197 14.10 -8.66 16.58
CA GLY A 197 13.79 -7.27 16.89
C GLY A 197 15.01 -6.38 17.19
N ASP A 198 16.24 -6.89 17.03
CA ASP A 198 17.47 -6.11 17.21
C ASP A 198 17.66 -5.11 16.06
N ILE A 199 17.43 -3.81 16.35
CA ILE A 199 17.42 -2.75 15.34
C ILE A 199 18.81 -2.50 14.77
N GLU A 200 19.87 -2.56 15.60
CA GLU A 200 21.23 -2.30 15.13
C GLU A 200 21.67 -3.37 14.12
N LYS A 201 21.31 -4.63 14.36
CA LYS A 201 21.59 -5.72 13.41
C LYS A 201 20.79 -5.60 12.13
N GLN A 202 19.49 -5.28 12.23
CA GLN A 202 18.65 -5.04 11.05
C GLN A 202 19.20 -3.89 10.18
N TYR A 203 19.73 -2.83 10.79
CA TYR A 203 20.39 -1.76 10.05
C TYR A 203 21.73 -2.20 9.45
N ALA A 204 22.51 -3.01 10.17
CA ALA A 204 23.81 -3.48 9.72
C ALA A 204 23.73 -4.36 8.45
N ASP A 205 22.62 -5.07 8.23
CA ASP A 205 22.46 -5.97 7.08
C ASP A 205 21.30 -5.62 6.14
N GLY A 206 20.71 -4.42 6.28
CA GLY A 206 19.78 -3.87 5.29
C GLY A 206 18.32 -4.26 5.46
N ASN A 207 17.92 -4.85 6.59
CA ASN A 207 16.55 -5.23 6.90
C ASN A 207 15.71 -4.05 7.46
N TYR A 208 15.64 -2.96 6.69
CA TYR A 208 14.88 -1.77 7.05
C TYR A 208 14.34 -1.06 5.80
N ALA A 209 13.37 -0.16 5.99
CA ALA A 209 12.95 0.78 4.96
C ALA A 209 13.39 2.20 5.35
N GLU A 210 13.76 3.00 4.34
CA GLU A 210 14.15 4.39 4.52
C GLU A 210 13.64 5.21 3.33
N VAL A 211 12.97 6.33 3.60
CA VAL A 211 12.35 7.19 2.59
C VAL A 211 12.75 8.63 2.88
N TRP A 212 13.16 9.38 1.86
CA TRP A 212 13.55 10.79 2.00
C TRP A 212 12.51 11.67 1.32
N PHE A 213 11.97 12.65 2.05
CA PHE A 213 11.07 13.66 1.52
C PHE A 213 11.82 14.97 1.34
N LYS A 214 11.95 15.42 0.09
CA LYS A 214 12.50 16.73 -0.24
C LYS A 214 11.51 17.85 0.04
N THR A 215 10.23 17.56 -0.20
CA THR A 215 9.09 18.46 0.01
C THR A 215 7.89 17.64 0.47
N GLY A 216 7.07 18.22 1.34
CA GLY A 216 5.79 17.65 1.74
C GLY A 216 4.89 18.77 2.25
N SER A 217 3.62 18.73 1.85
CA SER A 217 2.59 19.65 2.33
C SER A 217 1.29 18.91 2.44
N ILE A 218 0.58 19.10 3.55
CA ILE A 218 -0.76 18.56 3.77
C ILE A 218 -1.67 19.74 4.05
N THR A 219 -2.77 19.83 3.31
CA THR A 219 -3.80 20.83 3.49
C THR A 219 -5.12 20.10 3.61
N VAL A 220 -5.89 20.42 4.65
CA VAL A 220 -7.24 19.91 4.87
C VAL A 220 -8.21 21.09 4.92
N SER A 221 -9.47 20.85 4.55
CA SER A 221 -10.53 21.86 4.67
C SER A 221 -10.79 22.21 6.13
N ASP A 222 -11.13 23.47 6.42
CA ASP A 222 -11.62 23.87 7.76
C ASP A 222 -12.93 23.15 8.14
N ALA A 223 -13.63 22.59 7.15
CA ALA A 223 -14.82 21.77 7.36
C ALA A 223 -14.49 20.29 7.63
N ALA A 224 -13.22 19.87 7.61
CA ALA A 224 -12.83 18.51 7.93
C ALA A 224 -13.18 18.19 9.40
N VAL A 225 -13.67 16.97 9.63
CA VAL A 225 -14.03 16.48 10.95
C VAL A 225 -12.89 15.63 11.51
N SER A 226 -12.55 15.81 12.78
CA SER A 226 -11.56 14.98 13.47
C SER A 226 -12.24 14.02 14.43
N ASN A 227 -11.75 12.78 14.48
CA ASN A 227 -12.10 11.81 15.52
C ASN A 227 -11.06 11.88 16.65
N GLU A 228 -11.28 12.79 17.60
CA GLU A 228 -10.36 13.03 18.73
C GLU A 228 -10.11 11.77 19.58
N GLU A 229 -11.11 10.90 19.72
CA GLU A 229 -10.98 9.65 20.48
C GLU A 229 -9.97 8.70 19.82
N TYR A 230 -10.00 8.58 18.49
CA TYR A 230 -9.04 7.78 17.74
C TYR A 230 -7.60 8.26 17.99
N PHE A 231 -7.34 9.56 17.84
CA PHE A 231 -5.98 10.10 18.00
C PHE A 231 -5.50 10.01 19.45
N THR A 232 -6.36 10.31 20.42
CA THR A 232 -6.02 10.22 21.85
C THR A 232 -5.61 8.80 22.27
N LYS A 233 -6.16 7.77 21.63
CA LYS A 233 -5.85 6.36 21.94
C LYS A 233 -4.55 5.87 21.30
N ASN A 234 -4.16 6.45 20.16
CA ASN A 234 -3.10 5.91 19.30
C ASN A 234 -1.83 6.76 19.26
N ASP A 235 -1.87 8.01 19.75
CA ASP A 235 -0.70 8.88 19.96
C ASP A 235 -0.04 8.68 21.33
#